data_AF-A0A8J6CUU5-F1
#
_entry.id   AF-A0A8J6CUU5-F1
#
_cell.length_a   1.000
_cell.length_b   1.000
_cell.length_c   1.000
_cell.angle_alpha   90.00
_cell.angle_beta   90.00
_cell.angle_gamma   90.00
#
_symmetry.space_group_name_H-M   'P 1'
#
loop_
_entity.id
_entity.type
_entity.pdbx_description
1 polymer ?
#
loop_
_entity_poly.entity_id
_entity_poly.type
_entity_poly.pdbx_seq_one_letter_code
_entity_poly.pdbx_strand_id
1 'polypeptide(L)'
;MKNLIKLEHLDISRTHILQMPPRYGNLKRLQLLTYFVVGNDGVSGISEVKDLSLLRGTFSILRLQHVSLIVHAEMANLKDKKYLRELVLEWDAPCNGNTQSAGNSPPNGNMQTVNDLLNRNAENPAVVFSTARPHNGNTHIAEKAMDNPQNWNGKSAEDDLQNLCATHASNVLDKIQPGENLENLEIKNLLGMSLPNWLGNASFSKMERQTLENLQSCNSLPPLGQLPSLKELAILKLTEVKIIGPRILWQWCSGLYVP
;
A
#
# COMPACT_ATOMS: atom_id res chain seq x y z
N MET A 1 -13.65 -7.06 -19.56
CA MET A 1 -12.86 -7.45 -20.76
C MET A 1 -12.96 -8.95 -21.07
N LYS A 2 -14.12 -9.45 -21.51
CA LYS A 2 -14.35 -10.90 -21.66
C LYS A 2 -13.74 -11.53 -22.92
N ASN A 3 -13.50 -10.74 -23.98
CA ASN A 3 -13.08 -11.26 -25.28
C ASN A 3 -11.56 -11.20 -25.50
N LEU A 4 -10.81 -10.54 -24.61
CA LEU A 4 -9.37 -10.31 -24.76
C LEU A 4 -8.51 -11.38 -24.07
N ILE A 5 -8.99 -12.62 -24.00
CA ILE A 5 -8.31 -13.73 -23.29
C ILE A 5 -6.95 -14.12 -23.89
N LYS A 6 -6.66 -13.67 -25.12
CA LYS A 6 -5.38 -13.87 -25.83
C LYS A 6 -4.41 -12.69 -25.68
N LEU A 7 -4.80 -11.63 -24.96
CA LEU A 7 -3.95 -10.45 -24.80
C LEU A 7 -2.74 -10.79 -23.93
N GLU A 8 -1.54 -10.55 -24.47
CA GLU A 8 -0.27 -10.85 -23.79
C GLU A 8 0.46 -9.58 -23.36
N HIS A 9 0.29 -8.47 -24.07
CA HIS A 9 0.95 -7.21 -23.73
C HIS A 9 -0.08 -6.09 -23.63
N LEU A 10 -0.12 -5.42 -22.49
CA LEU A 10 -0.87 -4.19 -22.29
C LEU A 10 0.06 -3.14 -21.66
N ASP A 11 0.49 -2.19 -22.50
CA ASP A 11 1.25 -1.04 -22.04
C ASP A 11 0.30 0.14 -21.82
N ILE A 12 0.26 0.62 -20.57
CA ILE A 12 -0.52 1.78 -20.15
C ILE A 12 0.34 2.83 -19.44
N SER A 13 1.67 2.71 -19.51
CA SER A 13 2.65 3.53 -18.78
C SER A 13 2.50 5.05 -18.98
N ARG A 14 1.95 5.47 -20.12
CA ARG A 14 1.76 6.90 -20.48
C ARG A 14 0.32 7.37 -20.34
N THR A 15 -0.48 6.64 -19.58
CA THR A 15 -1.89 6.96 -19.34
C THR A 15 -2.13 7.27 -17.87
N HIS A 16 -3.12 8.12 -17.59
CA HIS A 16 -3.54 8.49 -16.23
C HIS A 16 -4.90 7.86 -15.95
N ILE A 17 -4.94 6.52 -15.80
CA ILE A 17 -6.20 5.86 -15.43
C ILE A 17 -6.43 5.99 -13.92
N LEU A 18 -7.68 6.29 -13.54
CA LEU A 18 -8.08 6.40 -12.13
C LEU A 18 -8.41 5.04 -11.51
N GLN A 19 -8.78 4.06 -12.35
CA GLN A 19 -9.17 2.71 -11.95
C GLN A 19 -8.95 1.71 -13.08
N MET A 20 -8.80 0.44 -12.72
CA MET A 20 -8.73 -0.66 -13.68
C MET A 20 -10.14 -0.99 -14.21
N PRO A 21 -10.28 -1.43 -15.47
CA PRO A 21 -11.56 -1.87 -16.00
C PRO A 21 -12.05 -3.14 -15.28
N PRO A 22 -13.36 -3.35 -15.11
CA PRO A 22 -13.89 -4.53 -14.42
C PRO A 22 -13.46 -5.86 -15.04
N ARG A 23 -13.19 -6.84 -14.17
CA ARG A 23 -12.78 -8.22 -14.52
C ARG A 23 -11.45 -8.26 -15.27
N TYR A 24 -10.50 -7.47 -14.81
CA TYR A 24 -9.16 -7.38 -15.40
C TYR A 24 -8.34 -8.66 -15.21
N GLY A 25 -8.54 -9.38 -14.10
CA GLY A 25 -7.92 -10.66 -13.78
C GLY A 25 -8.24 -11.81 -14.74
N ASN A 26 -9.18 -11.62 -15.67
CA ASN A 26 -9.43 -12.59 -16.74
C ASN A 26 -8.34 -12.62 -17.83
N LEU A 27 -7.44 -11.63 -17.86
CA LEU A 27 -6.33 -11.56 -18.81
C LEU A 27 -5.17 -12.49 -18.39
N LYS A 28 -5.46 -13.78 -18.24
CA LYS A 28 -4.52 -14.78 -17.67
C LYS A 28 -3.26 -15.01 -18.53
N ARG A 29 -3.29 -14.61 -19.80
CA ARG A 29 -2.14 -14.70 -20.73
C ARG A 29 -1.24 -13.46 -20.71
N LEU A 30 -1.57 -12.46 -19.89
CA LEU A 30 -0.84 -11.21 -19.83
C LEU A 30 0.58 -11.43 -19.29
N GLN A 31 1.56 -11.07 -20.10
CA GLN A 31 2.99 -11.11 -19.83
C GLN A 31 3.55 -9.73 -19.48
N LEU A 32 2.99 -8.66 -20.06
CA LEU A 32 3.41 -7.29 -19.77
C LEU A 32 2.22 -6.47 -19.26
N LEU A 33 2.39 -5.92 -18.07
CA LEU A 33 1.52 -4.92 -17.47
C LEU A 33 2.37 -3.92 -16.70
N THR A 34 2.36 -2.66 -17.11
CA THR A 34 3.21 -1.63 -16.52
C THR A 34 2.78 -1.29 -15.10
N TYR A 35 1.48 -1.12 -14.86
CA TYR A 35 0.96 -0.86 -13.52
C TYR A 35 -0.48 -1.35 -13.33
N PHE A 36 -0.90 -1.50 -12.08
CA PHE A 36 -2.26 -1.81 -11.65
C PHE A 36 -2.69 -0.79 -10.60
N VAL A 37 -3.87 -0.20 -10.79
CA VAL A 37 -4.45 0.79 -9.86
C VAL A 37 -5.49 0.10 -8.98
N VAL A 38 -5.25 0.03 -7.67
CA VAL A 38 -6.23 -0.51 -6.72
C VAL A 38 -7.37 0.49 -6.54
N GLY A 39 -8.60 0.09 -6.89
CA GLY A 39 -9.77 0.93 -6.70
C GLY A 39 -10.46 0.71 -5.37
N ASN A 40 -11.22 1.72 -4.96
CA ASN A 40 -12.00 1.76 -3.72
C ASN A 40 -13.48 1.33 -3.95
N ASP A 41 -13.79 0.75 -5.11
CA ASP A 41 -15.15 0.41 -5.53
C ASP A 41 -15.50 -1.07 -5.30
N GLY A 42 -14.56 -1.86 -4.75
CA GLY A 42 -14.70 -3.31 -4.59
C GLY A 42 -14.68 -4.11 -5.89
N VAL A 43 -14.69 -3.44 -7.05
CA VAL A 43 -14.66 -4.06 -8.39
C VAL A 43 -13.24 -4.18 -8.92
N SER A 44 -12.36 -3.26 -8.52
CA SER A 44 -10.94 -3.20 -8.92
C SER A 44 -10.00 -3.45 -7.74
N GLY A 45 -10.35 -4.42 -6.91
CA GLY A 45 -9.52 -4.85 -5.78
C GLY A 45 -8.24 -5.54 -6.23
N ILE A 46 -7.21 -5.49 -5.39
CA ILE A 46 -5.89 -6.11 -5.66
C ILE A 46 -5.97 -7.63 -5.94
N SER A 47 -7.02 -8.31 -5.49
CA SER A 47 -7.25 -9.74 -5.78
C SER A 47 -7.45 -10.04 -7.27
N GLU A 48 -7.79 -9.05 -8.10
CA GLU A 48 -7.85 -9.20 -9.57
C GLU A 48 -6.50 -9.60 -10.18
N VAL A 49 -5.38 -9.31 -9.52
CA VAL A 49 -4.06 -9.68 -10.05
C VAL A 49 -3.67 -11.13 -9.74
N LYS A 50 -4.46 -11.87 -8.94
CA LYS A 50 -4.18 -13.23 -8.47
C LYS A 50 -3.74 -14.18 -9.59
N ASP A 51 -4.55 -14.25 -10.64
CA ASP A 51 -4.36 -15.22 -11.73
C ASP A 51 -3.40 -14.72 -12.84
N LEU A 52 -2.86 -13.49 -12.70
CA LEU A 52 -1.89 -12.91 -13.64
C LEU A 52 -0.47 -13.44 -13.34
N SER A 53 -0.26 -14.75 -13.46
CA SER A 53 0.98 -15.43 -13.08
C SER A 53 2.10 -15.34 -14.12
N LEU A 54 1.76 -14.95 -15.35
CA LEU A 54 2.70 -14.83 -16.47
C LEU A 54 3.37 -13.46 -16.57
N LEU A 55 3.01 -12.51 -15.70
CA LEU A 55 3.59 -11.17 -15.68
C LEU A 55 5.11 -11.22 -15.53
N ARG A 56 5.79 -10.44 -16.37
CA ARG A 56 7.24 -10.38 -16.49
C ARG A 56 7.73 -8.95 -16.35
N GLY A 57 8.99 -8.82 -15.94
CA GLY A 57 9.65 -7.52 -15.86
C GLY A 57 9.15 -6.69 -14.70
N THR A 58 8.77 -5.44 -14.97
CA THR A 58 8.32 -4.44 -14.01
C THR A 58 6.81 -4.48 -13.84
N PHE A 59 6.36 -4.53 -12.59
CA PHE A 59 4.95 -4.43 -12.23
C PHE A 59 4.78 -3.43 -11.09
N SER A 60 4.04 -2.35 -11.32
CA SER A 60 3.72 -1.38 -10.28
C SER A 60 2.31 -1.58 -9.75
N ILE A 61 2.13 -1.57 -8.44
CA ILE A 61 0.81 -1.58 -7.79
C ILE A 61 0.64 -0.24 -7.08
N LEU A 62 -0.33 0.54 -7.56
CA LEU A 62 -0.59 1.88 -7.10
C LEU A 62 -1.82 1.90 -6.21
N ARG A 63 -1.87 2.90 -5.31
CA ARG A 63 -3.00 3.20 -4.42
C ARG A 63 -3.32 2.09 -3.42
N LEU A 64 -2.28 1.49 -2.85
CA LEU A 64 -2.40 0.36 -1.93
C LEU A 64 -3.19 0.65 -0.64
N GLN A 65 -3.41 1.93 -0.28
CA GLN A 65 -4.33 2.33 0.78
C GLN A 65 -5.79 1.91 0.54
N HIS A 66 -6.17 1.58 -0.69
CA HIS A 66 -7.52 1.14 -1.02
C HIS A 66 -7.75 -0.38 -0.86
N VAL A 67 -6.77 -1.11 -0.34
CA VAL A 67 -6.95 -2.53 -0.03
C VAL A 67 -7.87 -2.67 1.19
N SER A 68 -9.18 -2.80 0.97
CA SER A 68 -10.19 -2.80 2.05
C SER A 68 -9.98 -3.85 3.14
N LEU A 69 -9.44 -5.02 2.78
CA LEU A 69 -9.16 -6.12 3.70
C LEU A 69 -7.76 -6.67 3.46
N ILE A 70 -7.04 -6.92 4.56
CA ILE A 70 -5.68 -7.49 4.55
C ILE A 70 -5.62 -8.82 3.80
N VAL A 71 -6.68 -9.63 3.88
CA VAL A 71 -6.76 -10.90 3.15
C VAL A 71 -6.74 -10.72 1.62
N HIS A 72 -7.21 -9.59 1.09
CA HIS A 72 -7.16 -9.34 -0.35
C HIS A 72 -5.73 -9.12 -0.84
N ALA A 73 -4.87 -8.47 -0.04
CA ALA A 73 -3.45 -8.34 -0.35
C ALA A 73 -2.78 -9.72 -0.46
N GLU A 74 -3.08 -10.64 0.46
CA GLU A 74 -2.59 -12.01 0.39
C GLU A 74 -3.10 -12.75 -0.86
N MET A 75 -4.37 -12.56 -1.22
CA MET A 75 -4.97 -13.14 -2.43
C MET A 75 -4.33 -12.68 -3.73
N ALA A 76 -3.68 -11.51 -3.77
CA ALA A 76 -2.96 -11.01 -4.94
C ALA A 76 -1.82 -11.95 -5.37
N ASN A 77 -1.30 -12.73 -4.42
CA ASN A 77 -0.36 -13.83 -4.63
C ASN A 77 0.89 -13.44 -5.43
N LEU A 78 1.58 -12.37 -5.03
CA LEU A 78 2.81 -11.94 -5.72
C LEU A 78 3.96 -12.93 -5.54
N LYS A 79 4.00 -13.66 -4.43
CA LYS A 79 5.00 -14.72 -4.17
C LYS A 79 5.12 -15.77 -5.28
N ASP A 80 4.00 -16.12 -5.92
CA ASP A 80 3.96 -17.16 -6.95
C ASP A 80 4.20 -16.61 -8.37
N LYS A 81 4.41 -15.29 -8.53
CA LYS A 81 4.69 -14.65 -9.82
C LYS A 81 6.16 -14.80 -10.21
N LYS A 82 6.52 -16.01 -10.64
CA LYS A 82 7.91 -16.45 -10.86
C LYS A 82 8.72 -15.64 -11.86
N TYR A 83 8.07 -14.93 -12.78
CA TYR A 83 8.73 -14.17 -13.85
C TYR A 83 8.85 -12.67 -13.54
N LEU A 84 8.31 -12.23 -12.40
CA LEU A 84 8.43 -10.84 -11.96
C LEU A 84 9.86 -10.55 -11.52
N ARG A 85 10.41 -9.44 -12.02
CA ARG A 85 11.78 -9.00 -11.71
C ARG A 85 11.80 -7.70 -10.94
N GLU A 86 10.85 -6.82 -11.22
CA GLU A 86 10.79 -5.52 -10.56
C GLU A 86 9.39 -5.25 -10.04
N LEU A 87 9.30 -4.77 -8.81
CA LEU A 87 8.04 -4.46 -8.15
C LEU A 87 8.09 -3.06 -7.58
N VAL A 88 7.07 -2.26 -7.90
CA VAL A 88 6.85 -0.96 -7.28
C VAL A 88 5.56 -1.03 -6.48
N LEU A 89 5.62 -0.69 -5.20
CA LEU A 89 4.47 -0.61 -4.31
C LEU A 89 4.29 0.85 -3.90
N GLU A 90 3.17 1.44 -4.27
CA GLU A 90 2.92 2.87 -4.03
C GLU A 90 1.58 3.09 -3.33
N TRP A 91 1.65 3.87 -2.26
CA TRP A 91 0.50 4.47 -1.60
C TRP A 91 0.32 5.91 -2.12
N ASP A 92 -0.91 6.43 -2.08
CA ASP A 92 -1.12 7.85 -2.32
C ASP A 92 -0.34 8.63 -1.26
N ALA A 93 0.38 9.66 -1.69
CA ALA A 93 1.12 10.50 -0.75
C ALA A 93 0.16 11.02 0.33
N PRO A 94 0.52 10.94 1.61
CA PRO A 94 -0.24 11.58 2.66
C PRO A 94 -0.43 13.06 2.29
N CYS A 95 -1.65 13.56 2.46
CA CYS A 95 -1.94 14.97 2.27
C CYS A 95 -1.19 15.78 3.33
N ASN A 96 0.09 16.07 3.08
CA ASN A 96 0.86 17.00 3.87
C ASN A 96 0.27 18.38 3.57
N GLY A 97 -0.57 18.90 4.48
CA GLY A 97 -1.32 20.15 4.34
C GLY A 97 -0.50 21.44 4.17
N ASN A 98 0.78 21.36 3.80
CA ASN A 98 1.67 22.52 3.69
C ASN A 98 2.35 22.57 2.32
N THR A 99 1.58 22.91 1.28
CA THR A 99 2.07 23.76 0.19
C THR A 99 0.93 24.69 -0.23
N GLN A 100 0.89 25.88 0.38
CA GLN A 100 0.32 27.04 -0.30
C GLN A 100 1.18 27.29 -1.54
N SER A 101 0.78 26.73 -2.69
CA SER A 101 1.11 27.31 -3.98
C SER A 101 -0.15 27.99 -4.47
N ALA A 102 -0.21 29.31 -4.26
CA ALA A 102 -1.15 30.17 -4.95
C ALA A 102 -0.90 30.02 -6.46
N GLY A 103 -1.89 29.48 -7.16
CA GLY A 103 -1.83 29.19 -8.60
C GLY A 103 -3.22 28.93 -9.15
N ASN A 104 -4.10 29.92 -9.01
CA ASN A 104 -5.35 30.18 -9.75
C ASN A 104 -5.85 29.09 -10.73
N SER A 105 -6.89 28.35 -10.33
CA SER A 105 -8.00 27.92 -11.20
C SER A 105 -9.17 27.40 -10.33
N PRO A 106 -10.44 27.65 -10.70
CA PRO A 106 -11.59 27.37 -9.84
C PRO A 106 -11.91 25.87 -9.80
N PRO A 107 -12.26 25.29 -8.65
CA PRO A 107 -12.69 23.90 -8.59
C PRO A 107 -14.16 23.84 -9.04
N ASN A 108 -14.41 23.30 -10.22
CA ASN A 108 -15.74 22.79 -10.55
C ASN A 108 -15.60 21.32 -10.97
N GLY A 109 -16.15 20.43 -10.14
CA GLY A 109 -16.01 18.98 -10.27
C GLY A 109 -15.75 18.29 -8.94
N ASN A 110 -16.69 18.44 -8.00
CA ASN A 110 -16.96 17.62 -6.80
C ASN A 110 -15.83 16.67 -6.33
N MET A 111 -14.98 17.16 -5.44
CA MET A 111 -14.31 16.31 -4.45
C MET A 111 -15.30 16.02 -3.32
N GLN A 112 -15.82 14.80 -3.29
CA GLN A 112 -16.61 14.28 -2.17
C GLN A 112 -15.65 14.09 -0.97
N THR A 113 -15.61 15.06 -0.07
CA THR A 113 -14.80 15.03 1.16
C THR A 113 -15.26 13.92 2.10
N VAL A 114 -14.32 13.41 2.91
CA VAL A 114 -14.48 12.37 3.94
C VAL A 114 -15.65 12.63 4.91
N ASN A 115 -16.09 13.89 5.05
CA ASN A 115 -17.27 14.30 5.81
C ASN A 115 -18.61 13.81 5.21
N ASP A 116 -18.68 13.54 3.91
CA ASP A 116 -19.89 12.99 3.28
C ASP A 116 -20.05 11.48 3.55
N LEU A 117 -18.96 10.78 3.91
CA LEU A 117 -19.04 9.37 4.34
C LEU A 117 -19.61 9.22 5.76
N LEU A 118 -19.52 10.27 6.59
CA LEU A 118 -20.14 10.31 7.91
C LEU A 118 -21.63 10.73 7.85
N ASN A 119 -22.06 11.44 6.79
CA ASN A 119 -23.41 12.01 6.70
C ASN A 119 -24.43 11.22 5.86
N ARG A 120 -24.05 10.12 5.20
CA ARG A 120 -24.99 9.36 4.35
C ARG A 120 -26.05 8.53 5.08
N ASN A 121 -26.06 8.50 6.42
CA ASN A 121 -27.08 7.82 7.23
C ASN A 121 -27.92 8.76 8.12
N ALA A 122 -28.01 10.05 7.77
CA ALA A 122 -28.83 11.02 8.51
C ALA A 122 -30.29 11.13 8.00
N GLU A 123 -30.85 10.11 7.34
CA GLU A 123 -32.31 10.02 7.19
C GLU A 123 -32.91 9.22 8.36
N ASN A 124 -33.27 9.97 9.41
CA ASN A 124 -34.26 9.65 10.44
C ASN A 124 -34.11 8.29 11.20
N PRO A 125 -33.50 8.27 12.40
CA PRO A 125 -33.29 7.06 13.20
C PRO A 125 -34.56 6.50 13.89
N ALA A 126 -35.76 6.99 13.58
CA ALA A 126 -36.98 6.55 14.26
C ALA A 126 -37.70 5.35 13.61
N VAL A 127 -37.31 4.86 12.41
CA VAL A 127 -38.19 3.94 11.64
C VAL A 127 -37.59 2.56 11.28
N VAL A 128 -36.30 2.28 11.46
CA VAL A 128 -35.73 0.98 11.01
C VAL A 128 -35.15 0.15 12.16
N PHE A 129 -35.94 -0.01 13.22
CA PHE A 129 -35.85 -1.22 14.05
C PHE A 129 -36.74 -2.29 13.41
N SER A 130 -36.21 -3.07 12.47
CA SER A 130 -36.52 -4.49 12.34
C SER A 130 -35.61 -5.16 11.30
N THR A 131 -34.99 -6.25 11.71
CA THR A 131 -34.25 -7.24 10.89
C THR A 131 -32.79 -6.94 10.52
N ALA A 132 -31.89 -7.00 11.51
CA ALA A 132 -30.67 -7.82 11.44
C ALA A 132 -29.85 -7.69 12.75
N ARG A 133 -29.63 -8.81 13.44
CA ARG A 133 -28.58 -8.90 14.48
C ARG A 133 -27.21 -8.92 13.81
N PRO A 134 -26.23 -8.10 14.20
CA PRO A 134 -24.84 -8.38 13.93
C PRO A 134 -24.23 -9.14 15.11
N HIS A 135 -23.96 -10.43 14.91
CA HIS A 135 -22.90 -11.12 15.65
C HIS A 135 -21.55 -10.62 15.09
N ASN A 136 -20.91 -9.62 15.73
CA ASN A 136 -19.45 -9.58 15.83
C ASN A 136 -18.99 -8.51 16.85
N GLY A 137 -18.02 -8.86 17.69
CA GLY A 137 -17.60 -8.13 18.90
C GLY A 137 -16.77 -6.87 18.70
N ASN A 138 -17.06 -6.04 17.68
CA ASN A 138 -16.35 -4.78 17.42
C ASN A 138 -17.13 -3.53 17.89
N THR A 139 -18.19 -3.68 18.70
CA THR A 139 -19.04 -2.57 19.16
C THR A 139 -18.44 -1.73 20.29
N HIS A 140 -17.40 -2.19 20.97
CA HIS A 140 -16.96 -1.59 22.23
C HIS A 140 -16.33 -0.18 22.12
N ILE A 141 -15.84 0.20 20.94
CA ILE A 141 -15.20 1.52 20.72
C ILE A 141 -16.26 2.58 20.36
N ALA A 142 -17.25 2.22 19.54
CA ALA A 142 -18.35 3.10 19.18
C ALA A 142 -19.32 3.33 20.36
N GLU A 143 -19.52 2.32 21.20
CA GLU A 143 -20.40 2.39 22.37
C GLU A 143 -19.81 3.28 23.48
N LYS A 144 -18.49 3.24 23.68
CA LYS A 144 -17.78 4.13 24.63
C LYS A 144 -17.82 5.62 24.25
N ALA A 145 -18.03 5.94 22.98
CA ALA A 145 -18.08 7.32 22.50
C ALA A 145 -19.41 8.03 22.82
N MET A 146 -20.46 7.27 23.19
CA MET A 146 -21.79 7.82 23.48
C MET A 146 -21.99 8.22 24.96
N ASP A 147 -21.12 7.78 25.87
CA ASP A 147 -21.32 7.95 27.32
C ASP A 147 -20.71 9.25 27.92
N ASN A 148 -19.82 9.97 27.21
CA ASN A 148 -19.29 11.24 27.74
C ASN A 148 -18.68 12.18 26.67
N PRO A 149 -19.48 13.07 26.07
CA PRO A 149 -19.01 13.99 25.02
C PRO A 149 -18.11 15.14 25.51
N GLN A 150 -17.80 15.24 26.81
CA GLN A 150 -17.02 16.36 27.38
C GLN A 150 -15.53 16.08 27.68
N ASN A 151 -14.97 14.93 27.28
CA ASN A 151 -13.53 14.65 27.42
C ASN A 151 -12.76 14.73 26.09
N TRP A 152 -13.25 15.53 25.14
CA TRP A 152 -12.68 15.66 23.80
C TRP A 152 -11.48 16.60 23.79
N ASN A 153 -10.30 16.11 24.21
CA ASN A 153 -9.06 16.78 23.87
C ASN A 153 -8.73 16.42 22.41
N GLY A 154 -9.04 17.32 21.48
CA GLY A 154 -9.00 17.14 20.01
C GLY A 154 -7.68 16.66 19.37
N LYS A 155 -6.67 16.26 20.14
CA LYS A 155 -5.49 15.53 19.67
C LYS A 155 -5.72 14.02 19.53
N SER A 156 -6.63 13.41 20.32
CA SER A 156 -6.74 11.95 20.37
C SER A 156 -7.31 11.32 19.09
N ALA A 157 -8.37 11.89 18.50
CA ALA A 157 -9.08 11.24 17.39
C ALA A 157 -8.30 11.27 16.06
N GLU A 158 -7.54 12.33 15.80
CA GLU A 158 -6.69 12.44 14.60
C GLU A 158 -5.48 11.51 14.69
N ASP A 159 -4.85 11.45 15.87
CA ASP A 159 -3.77 10.49 16.15
C ASP A 159 -4.29 9.04 16.06
N ASP A 160 -5.50 8.75 16.55
CA ASP A 160 -6.12 7.42 16.50
C ASP A 160 -6.47 6.99 15.06
N LEU A 161 -6.95 7.90 14.20
CA LEU A 161 -7.23 7.64 12.78
C LEU A 161 -5.94 7.49 11.96
N GLN A 162 -4.92 8.31 12.25
CA GLN A 162 -3.61 8.21 11.60
C GLN A 162 -2.90 6.91 11.99
N ASN A 163 -3.00 6.49 13.25
CA ASN A 163 -2.49 5.20 13.75
C ASN A 163 -3.23 4.01 13.13
N LEU A 164 -4.54 4.12 12.92
CA LEU A 164 -5.33 3.10 12.25
C LEU A 164 -4.90 2.94 10.77
N CYS A 165 -4.71 4.05 10.06
CA CYS A 165 -4.23 4.06 8.68
C CYS A 165 -2.81 3.49 8.56
N ALA A 166 -1.91 3.87 9.47
CA ALA A 166 -0.52 3.38 9.50
C ALA A 166 -0.42 1.87 9.81
N THR A 167 -1.26 1.39 10.73
CA THR A 167 -1.33 -0.05 11.06
C THR A 167 -1.87 -0.85 9.88
N HIS A 168 -2.88 -0.32 9.19
CA HIS A 168 -3.46 -0.95 8.01
C HIS A 168 -2.42 -1.11 6.88
N ALA A 169 -1.73 -0.04 6.51
CA ALA A 169 -0.74 -0.08 5.44
C ALA A 169 0.44 -1.03 5.74
N SER A 170 0.91 -1.06 7.00
CA SER A 170 1.93 -2.02 7.44
C SER A 170 1.47 -3.48 7.29
N ASN A 171 0.22 -3.77 7.66
CA ASN A 171 -0.37 -5.09 7.50
C ASN A 171 -0.59 -5.49 6.04
N VAL A 172 -0.96 -4.54 5.17
CA VAL A 172 -1.05 -4.78 3.72
C VAL A 172 0.33 -5.15 3.17
N LEU A 173 1.37 -4.38 3.52
CA LEU A 173 2.73 -4.62 3.07
C LEU A 173 3.28 -5.99 3.54
N ASP A 174 2.93 -6.41 4.76
CA ASP A 174 3.28 -7.75 5.27
C ASP A 174 2.71 -8.87 4.38
N LYS A 175 1.47 -8.73 3.89
CA LYS A 175 0.79 -9.76 3.07
C LYS A 175 1.09 -9.73 1.59
N ILE A 176 1.61 -8.62 1.07
CA ILE A 176 1.95 -8.48 -0.36
C ILE A 176 3.19 -9.30 -0.76
N GLN A 177 4.02 -9.73 0.21
CA GLN A 177 5.31 -10.40 0.03
C GLN A 177 5.58 -10.98 -1.38
N PRO A 178 6.56 -10.42 -2.12
CA PRO A 178 6.90 -10.89 -3.46
C PRO A 178 7.68 -12.21 -3.46
N GLY A 179 7.84 -12.79 -4.64
CA GLY A 179 8.66 -13.98 -4.84
C GLY A 179 10.16 -13.66 -4.78
N GLU A 180 10.97 -14.66 -4.45
CA GLU A 180 12.44 -14.54 -4.24
C GLU A 180 13.23 -14.23 -5.52
N ASN A 181 12.59 -14.27 -6.69
CA ASN A 181 13.21 -13.94 -7.97
C ASN A 181 13.34 -12.44 -8.25
N LEU A 182 12.85 -11.60 -7.34
CA LEU A 182 12.84 -10.16 -7.52
C LEU A 182 14.28 -9.59 -7.55
N GLU A 183 14.56 -8.79 -8.58
CA GLU A 183 15.81 -8.09 -8.80
C GLU A 183 15.72 -6.67 -8.21
N ASN A 184 14.59 -5.97 -8.40
CA ASN A 184 14.41 -4.60 -7.95
C ASN A 184 13.10 -4.41 -7.17
N LEU A 185 13.17 -3.71 -6.04
CA LEU A 185 12.01 -3.36 -5.23
C LEU A 185 11.98 -1.87 -4.92
N GLU A 186 10.82 -1.27 -5.09
CA GLU A 186 10.58 0.12 -4.72
C GLU A 186 9.29 0.22 -3.89
N ILE A 187 9.38 0.89 -2.73
CA ILE A 187 8.25 1.17 -1.84
C ILE A 187 8.16 2.68 -1.65
N LYS A 188 6.99 3.25 -1.98
CA LYS A 188 6.73 4.69 -1.92
C LYS A 188 5.58 5.05 -1.00
N ASN A 189 5.73 6.16 -0.29
CA ASN A 189 4.67 6.85 0.44
C ASN A 189 4.01 5.98 1.54
N LEU A 190 4.73 5.01 2.07
CA LEU A 190 4.18 4.13 3.11
C LEU A 190 3.98 4.91 4.41
N LEU A 191 2.75 4.97 4.89
CA LEU A 191 2.43 5.36 6.26
C LEU A 191 2.53 4.13 7.14
N GLY A 192 3.51 4.00 8.03
CA GLY A 192 3.65 2.75 8.77
C GLY A 192 4.69 2.74 9.86
N MET A 193 4.38 2.01 10.94
CA MET A 193 5.24 1.92 12.12
C MET A 193 6.41 0.94 11.94
N SER A 194 6.22 -0.11 11.13
CA SER A 194 7.21 -1.16 10.93
C SER A 194 7.25 -1.66 9.48
N LEU A 195 8.46 -1.96 9.04
CA LEU A 195 8.72 -2.64 7.78
C LEU A 195 8.80 -4.16 8.02
N PRO A 196 8.26 -5.00 7.12
CA PRO A 196 8.30 -6.45 7.29
C PRO A 196 9.72 -7.01 7.14
N ASN A 197 9.99 -8.09 7.87
CA ASN A 197 11.31 -8.75 7.87
C ASN A 197 11.72 -9.31 6.51
N TRP A 198 10.75 -9.66 5.65
CA TRP A 198 11.03 -10.20 4.33
C TRP A 198 11.86 -9.23 3.47
N LEU A 199 11.79 -7.92 3.71
CA LEU A 199 12.59 -6.91 3.00
C LEU A 199 14.10 -7.08 3.18
N GLY A 200 14.54 -7.64 4.30
CA GLY A 200 15.95 -7.93 4.57
C GLY A 200 16.27 -9.42 4.57
N ASN A 201 15.38 -10.28 4.07
CA ASN A 201 15.59 -11.72 4.14
C ASN A 201 16.57 -12.19 3.07
N ALA A 202 17.62 -12.92 3.47
CA ALA A 202 18.65 -13.45 2.59
C ALA A 202 18.12 -14.36 1.46
N SER A 203 16.90 -14.90 1.59
CA SER A 203 16.21 -15.64 0.51
C SER A 203 16.06 -14.83 -0.79
N PHE A 204 16.01 -13.50 -0.73
CA PHE A 204 15.98 -12.61 -1.91
C PHE A 204 17.38 -12.50 -2.55
N SER A 205 17.91 -13.64 -2.98
CA SER A 205 19.27 -13.79 -3.47
C SER A 205 19.56 -13.05 -4.78
N LYS A 206 18.53 -12.64 -5.52
CA LYS A 206 18.66 -11.89 -6.78
C LYS A 206 18.46 -10.39 -6.63
N MET A 207 18.09 -9.94 -5.44
CA MET A 207 17.75 -8.54 -5.21
C MET A 207 19.00 -7.67 -5.28
N GLU A 208 19.05 -6.82 -6.30
CA GLU A 208 20.16 -5.92 -6.59
C GLU A 208 19.86 -4.49 -6.15
N ARG A 209 18.60 -4.04 -6.26
CA ARG A 209 18.21 -2.68 -5.85
C ARG A 209 17.01 -2.66 -4.93
N GLN A 210 17.11 -1.86 -3.87
CA GLN A 210 15.99 -1.49 -3.03
C GLN A 210 15.87 0.03 -2.90
N THR A 211 14.66 0.54 -3.09
CA THR A 211 14.32 1.95 -2.86
C THR A 211 13.17 2.05 -1.87
N LEU A 212 13.42 2.74 -0.76
CA LEU A 212 12.44 3.08 0.26
C LEU A 212 12.30 4.60 0.26
N GLU A 213 11.19 5.10 -0.30
CA GLU A 213 10.95 6.55 -0.45
C GLU A 213 9.72 7.00 0.34
N ASN A 214 9.87 8.11 1.07
CA ASN A 214 8.78 8.79 1.78
C ASN A 214 8.02 7.85 2.72
N LEU A 215 8.76 7.10 3.55
CA LEU A 215 8.13 6.29 4.60
C LEU A 215 7.98 7.14 5.86
N GLN A 216 6.75 7.26 6.34
CA GLN A 216 6.43 8.07 7.51
C GLN A 216 6.22 7.22 8.75
N SER A 217 6.72 7.72 9.89
CA SER A 217 6.59 7.06 11.20
C SER A 217 7.28 5.68 11.27
N CYS A 218 8.26 5.43 10.40
CA CYS A 218 9.00 4.19 10.35
C CYS A 218 10.08 4.19 11.44
N ASN A 219 9.89 3.38 12.47
CA ASN A 219 10.74 3.44 13.67
C ASN A 219 11.96 2.50 13.59
N SER A 220 11.94 1.54 12.67
CA SER A 220 13.03 0.57 12.49
C SER A 220 13.12 0.07 11.05
N LEU A 221 14.35 -0.16 10.60
CA LEU A 221 14.65 -0.82 9.33
C LEU A 221 14.85 -2.33 9.56
N PRO A 222 14.42 -3.18 8.60
CA PRO A 222 14.71 -4.60 8.64
C PRO A 222 16.21 -4.86 8.36
N PRO A 223 16.70 -6.12 8.46
CA PRO A 223 18.11 -6.47 8.25
C PRO A 223 18.58 -6.37 6.79
N LEU A 224 18.45 -5.20 6.15
CA LEU A 224 18.69 -5.01 4.71
C LEU A 224 20.07 -5.47 4.23
N GLY A 225 21.10 -5.40 5.08
CA GLY A 225 22.44 -5.86 4.72
C GLY A 225 22.64 -7.40 4.77
N GLN A 226 21.60 -8.20 5.04
CA GLN A 226 21.64 -9.66 4.88
C GLN A 226 21.41 -10.11 3.43
N LEU A 227 21.10 -9.19 2.53
CA LEU A 227 20.83 -9.48 1.13
C LEU A 227 22.14 -9.69 0.37
N PRO A 228 22.36 -10.89 -0.21
CA PRO A 228 23.68 -11.27 -0.72
C PRO A 228 24.07 -10.55 -2.02
N SER A 229 23.10 -10.07 -2.80
CA SER A 229 23.32 -9.46 -4.12
C SER A 229 23.00 -7.97 -4.18
N LEU A 230 22.68 -7.34 -3.05
CA LEU A 230 22.24 -5.95 -3.00
C LEU A 230 23.41 -5.02 -3.39
N LYS A 231 23.25 -4.28 -4.49
CA LYS A 231 24.23 -3.33 -5.03
C LYS A 231 23.84 -1.89 -4.71
N GLU A 232 22.55 -1.58 -4.74
CA GLU A 232 22.05 -0.23 -4.52
C GLU A 232 20.92 -0.24 -3.48
N LEU A 233 21.07 0.60 -2.47
CA LEU A 233 20.06 0.83 -1.46
C LEU A 233 19.83 2.33 -1.34
N ALA A 234 18.65 2.78 -1.77
CA ALA A 234 18.21 4.15 -1.66
C ALA A 234 17.18 4.26 -0.53
N ILE A 235 17.47 5.10 0.45
CA ILE A 235 16.57 5.42 1.55
C ILE A 235 16.36 6.94 1.53
N LEU A 236 15.16 7.36 1.14
CA LEU A 236 14.85 8.76 0.85
C LEU A 236 13.63 9.20 1.68
N LYS A 237 13.72 10.39 2.29
CA LYS A 237 12.60 11.01 3.02
C LYS A 237 11.99 10.09 4.10
N LEU A 238 12.83 9.43 4.92
CA LEU A 238 12.35 8.74 6.12
C LEU A 238 12.13 9.75 7.25
N THR A 239 10.96 9.71 7.89
CA THR A 239 10.69 10.48 9.12
C THR A 239 10.77 9.59 10.36
N GLU A 240 11.21 10.16 11.49
CA GLU A 240 11.19 9.53 12.84
C GLU A 240 12.08 8.30 13.11
N VAL A 241 13.00 7.92 12.21
CA VAL A 241 13.94 6.81 12.52
C VAL A 241 14.87 7.20 13.67
N LYS A 242 14.63 6.64 14.86
CA LYS A 242 15.45 6.89 16.05
C LYS A 242 16.74 6.07 16.08
N ILE A 243 16.82 4.93 15.38
CA ILE A 243 17.97 4.02 15.39
C ILE A 243 18.12 3.33 14.02
N ILE A 244 19.20 3.62 13.28
CA ILE A 244 19.69 2.74 12.22
C ILE A 244 20.55 1.68 12.91
N GLY A 245 20.07 0.43 12.96
CA GLY A 245 20.78 -0.64 13.69
C GLY A 245 22.24 -0.80 13.22
N PRO A 246 23.18 -1.14 14.13
CA PRO A 246 24.62 -1.14 13.86
C PRO A 246 25.06 -2.08 12.72
N ARG A 247 24.23 -3.06 12.33
CA ARG A 247 24.49 -3.96 11.20
C ARG A 247 24.49 -3.26 9.83
N ILE A 248 23.64 -2.24 9.62
CA ILE A 248 23.60 -1.49 8.36
C ILE A 248 24.88 -0.64 8.21
N LEU A 249 25.31 0.00 9.30
CA LEU A 249 26.53 0.82 9.31
C LEU A 249 27.80 -0.03 9.15
N TRP A 250 27.89 -1.20 9.80
CA TRP A 250 29.06 -2.08 9.63
C TRP A 250 29.16 -2.66 8.22
N GLN A 251 28.07 -3.07 7.59
CA GLN A 251 28.11 -3.67 6.25
C GLN A 251 28.36 -2.64 5.14
N TRP A 252 27.87 -1.41 5.27
CA TRP A 252 28.22 -0.31 4.35
C TRP A 252 29.69 0.12 4.50
N CYS A 253 30.20 0.22 5.72
CA CYS A 253 31.63 0.51 5.93
C CYS A 253 32.53 -0.64 5.42
N SER A 254 32.11 -1.89 5.53
CA SER A 254 32.86 -3.03 4.98
C SER A 254 32.82 -3.12 3.45
N GLY A 255 31.78 -2.60 2.79
CA GLY A 255 31.69 -2.52 1.33
C GLY A 255 32.47 -1.36 0.70
N LEU A 256 32.88 -0.37 1.49
CA LEU A 256 33.77 0.73 1.07
C LEU A 256 35.26 0.42 1.27
N TYR A 257 35.59 -0.75 1.83
CA TYR A 257 36.98 -1.22 1.95
C TYR A 257 37.33 -2.13 0.78
N VAL A 258 37.62 -1.52 -0.37
CA VAL A 258 38.33 -2.17 -1.48
C VAL A 258 39.80 -1.75 -1.34
N PRO A 259 40.76 -2.67 -1.08
CA PRO A 259 42.19 -2.37 -1.20
C PRO A 259 42.60 -2.17 -2.67
#